data_AF-A0A1E7EY67-F1
#
_entry.id   AF-A0A1E7EY67-F1
#
_cell.length_a   1.000
_cell.length_b   1.000
_cell.length_c   1.000
_cell.angle_alpha   90.00
_cell.angle_beta   90.00
_cell.angle_gamma   90.00
#
_symmetry.space_group_name_H-M   'P 1'
#
loop_
_entity.id
_entity.type
_entity.pdbx_description
1 polymer ?
#
loop_
_entity_poly.entity_id
_entity_poly.type
_entity_poly.pdbx_seq_one_letter_code
_entity_poly.pdbx_strand_id
1 'polypeptide(L)'
;MGKKSRRNNRQTGGEKNDAASATASTTATASAIAIASATAANTASSGTNQCHHGSTADKFHPNHEYMKDAKEFVCMRHQVNLLNNQDSSKDQQEKAIQMKYFDDHRHLIEDLEFCQFIFAFCTKQYLESNNLKVRHQRQLIQALLFLGLTCRYNTASQEFDKYVRDIGTDRGIIKVLVRETATHCDCMNEGKGIAKKMDKVGKCHGCKKEFPKKTLSFCNGCQYMKYHNRECQTNHWHIHKIDCKKLGSEAKV
;
A
#
# COMPACT_ATOMS: atom_id res chain seq x y z
N MET A 1 -33.92 58.15 24.95
CA MET A 1 -33.05 58.31 26.13
C MET A 1 -32.57 56.93 26.58
N GLY A 2 -31.26 56.72 26.74
CA GLY A 2 -30.70 55.45 27.22
C GLY A 2 -29.38 55.05 26.56
N LYS A 3 -28.31 55.79 26.85
CA LYS A 3 -26.91 55.39 26.56
C LYS A 3 -26.46 54.25 27.48
N LYS A 4 -25.66 53.31 26.98
CA LYS A 4 -24.56 52.56 27.66
C LYS A 4 -23.93 51.63 26.60
N SER A 5 -22.70 51.77 26.11
CA SER A 5 -21.35 51.90 26.71
C SER A 5 -20.66 50.56 26.98
N ARG A 6 -19.39 50.46 26.50
CA ARG A 6 -18.29 49.50 26.81
C ARG A 6 -18.34 48.14 26.09
N ARG A 7 -17.24 47.49 25.68
CA ARG A 7 -15.77 47.76 25.78
C ARG A 7 -15.07 46.84 24.76
N ASN A 8 -14.00 47.33 24.14
CA ASN A 8 -13.01 46.52 23.42
C ASN A 8 -12.30 45.56 24.38
N ASN A 9 -12.04 44.32 23.94
CA ASN A 9 -10.95 43.52 24.47
C ASN A 9 -10.22 42.83 23.31
N ARG A 10 -9.03 43.35 23.00
CA ARG A 10 -8.11 42.87 21.98
C ARG A 10 -7.12 41.95 22.69
N GLN A 11 -7.28 40.65 22.52
CA GLN A 11 -6.41 39.65 23.12
C GLN A 11 -5.39 39.23 22.06
N THR A 12 -4.22 39.87 22.11
CA THR A 12 -2.99 39.40 21.47
C THR A 12 -2.36 38.37 22.40
N GLY A 13 -2.22 37.13 21.95
CA GLY A 13 -1.52 36.11 22.72
C GLY A 13 -1.26 34.85 21.90
N GLY A 14 0.03 34.54 21.70
CA GLY A 14 0.49 33.15 21.73
C GLY A 14 0.96 32.54 20.41
N GLU A 15 2.02 33.08 19.79
CA GLU A 15 2.96 32.23 19.04
C GLU A 15 3.85 31.49 20.03
N LYS A 16 3.54 30.22 20.33
CA LYS A 16 4.51 29.24 20.82
C LYS A 16 4.08 27.82 20.45
N ASN A 17 5.01 27.11 19.81
CA ASN A 17 5.22 25.65 19.77
C ASN A 17 4.73 24.88 18.53
N ASP A 18 5.54 24.91 17.46
CA ASP A 18 5.49 23.91 16.38
C ASP A 18 6.87 23.24 16.14
N ALA A 19 7.53 22.79 17.22
CA ALA A 19 8.80 22.05 17.12
C ALA A 19 8.70 20.56 17.53
N ALA A 20 7.56 20.13 18.09
CA ALA A 20 7.40 18.77 18.62
C ALA A 20 6.89 17.74 17.59
N SER A 21 6.38 18.18 16.44
CA SER A 21 5.76 17.30 15.44
C SER A 21 6.78 16.65 14.48
N ALA A 22 7.92 17.30 14.24
CA ALA A 22 8.96 16.79 13.35
C ALA A 22 9.72 15.57 13.93
N THR A 23 9.89 15.52 15.26
CA THR A 23 10.69 14.49 15.95
C THR A 23 9.99 13.13 16.05
N ALA A 24 8.65 13.10 15.97
CA ALA A 24 7.88 11.85 16.01
C ALA A 24 7.95 11.06 14.68
N SER A 25 7.99 11.76 13.54
CA SER A 25 8.04 11.13 12.21
C SER A 25 9.40 10.49 11.89
N THR A 26 10.50 11.02 12.41
CA THR A 26 11.84 10.43 12.25
C THR A 26 12.00 9.12 13.02
N THR A 27 11.34 8.98 14.17
CA THR A 27 11.47 7.80 15.04
C THR A 27 10.73 6.57 14.50
N ALA A 28 9.53 6.74 13.93
CA ALA A 28 8.77 5.63 13.33
C ALA A 28 9.45 5.07 12.06
N THR A 29 10.04 5.96 11.26
CA THR A 29 10.78 5.61 10.04
C THR A 29 12.06 4.84 10.37
N ALA A 30 12.78 5.23 11.42
CA ALA A 30 13.97 4.52 11.88
C ALA A 30 13.66 3.08 12.33
N SER A 31 12.48 2.83 12.93
CA SER A 31 12.09 1.50 13.41
C SER A 31 11.74 0.53 12.28
N ALA A 32 11.08 1.01 11.21
CA ALA A 32 10.82 0.20 10.01
C ALA A 32 12.11 -0.12 9.23
N ILE A 33 13.05 0.84 9.18
CA ILE A 33 14.36 0.66 8.51
C ILE A 33 15.28 -0.27 9.31
N ALA A 34 15.27 -0.20 10.64
CA ALA A 34 16.11 -1.07 11.49
C ALA A 34 15.77 -2.55 11.34
N ILE A 35 14.48 -2.89 11.14
CA ILE A 35 14.05 -4.27 10.91
C ILE A 35 14.55 -4.79 9.56
N ALA A 36 14.54 -3.97 8.50
CA ALA A 36 15.05 -4.37 7.19
C ALA A 36 16.58 -4.63 7.21
N SER A 37 17.33 -3.86 8.00
CA SER A 37 18.79 -4.02 8.13
C SER A 37 19.19 -5.19 9.04
N ALA A 38 18.43 -5.47 10.11
CA ALA A 38 18.74 -6.58 11.02
C ALA A 38 18.59 -7.97 10.36
N THR A 39 17.66 -8.11 9.41
CA THR A 39 17.47 -9.36 8.67
C THR A 39 18.63 -9.67 7.71
N ALA A 40 19.33 -8.66 7.21
CA ALA A 40 20.48 -8.85 6.32
C ALA A 40 21.72 -9.41 7.05
N ALA A 41 21.88 -9.13 8.34
CA ALA A 41 23.06 -9.54 9.10
C ALA A 41 23.02 -11.02 9.57
N ASN A 42 21.83 -11.61 9.72
CA ASN A 42 21.68 -12.95 10.29
C ASN A 42 21.73 -14.10 9.27
N THR A 43 21.88 -13.83 7.98
CA THR A 43 21.82 -14.87 6.93
C THR A 43 23.19 -15.46 6.54
N ALA A 44 24.28 -15.06 7.18
CA ALA A 44 25.64 -15.39 6.73
C ALA A 44 26.18 -16.79 7.12
N SER A 45 25.38 -17.68 7.73
CA SER A 45 25.92 -18.92 8.36
C SER A 45 25.23 -20.24 7.99
N SER A 46 24.50 -20.32 6.88
CA SER A 46 24.02 -21.62 6.39
C SER A 46 24.28 -21.72 4.90
N GLY A 47 25.10 -22.69 4.48
CA GLY A 47 25.52 -22.95 3.10
C GLY A 47 24.40 -23.44 2.18
N THR A 48 23.20 -22.90 2.33
CA THR A 48 22.09 -23.09 1.40
C THR A 48 22.22 -22.02 0.31
N ASN A 49 22.25 -22.44 -0.95
CA ASN A 49 22.26 -21.53 -2.11
C ASN A 49 21.08 -20.54 -1.98
N GLN A 50 21.38 -19.30 -1.59
CA GLN A 50 20.36 -18.31 -1.33
C GLN A 50 19.67 -17.96 -2.66
N CYS A 51 18.38 -18.27 -2.77
CA CYS A 51 17.61 -17.90 -3.94
C CYS A 51 17.34 -16.39 -3.91
N HIS A 52 17.59 -15.71 -5.03
CA HIS A 52 17.30 -14.27 -5.19
C HIS A 52 16.01 -14.00 -5.97
N HIS A 53 15.18 -15.04 -6.18
CA HIS A 53 13.81 -14.94 -6.71
C HIS A 53 13.65 -14.15 -8.02
N GLY A 54 14.67 -14.16 -8.89
CA GLY A 54 14.69 -13.43 -10.16
C GLY A 54 15.49 -12.12 -10.14
N SER A 55 16.08 -11.75 -9.00
CA SER A 55 17.05 -10.66 -8.87
C SER A 55 18.46 -11.20 -8.64
N THR A 56 19.45 -10.32 -8.49
CA THR A 56 20.83 -10.67 -8.10
C THR A 56 21.14 -10.18 -6.67
N ALA A 57 22.16 -10.78 -6.04
CA ALA A 57 22.52 -10.51 -4.64
C ALA A 57 22.91 -9.05 -4.37
N ASP A 58 23.62 -8.42 -5.31
CA ASP A 58 24.11 -7.05 -5.24
C ASP A 58 22.98 -6.02 -5.14
N LYS A 59 21.83 -6.27 -5.80
CA LYS A 59 20.66 -5.38 -5.74
C LYS A 59 20.04 -5.32 -4.34
N PHE A 60 20.23 -6.34 -3.51
CA PHE A 60 19.80 -6.37 -2.11
C PHE A 60 20.73 -5.61 -1.17
N HIS A 61 21.88 -5.14 -1.66
CA HIS A 61 22.81 -4.40 -0.83
C HIS A 61 22.15 -3.10 -0.31
N PRO A 62 22.28 -2.74 0.99
CA PRO A 62 21.61 -1.57 1.56
C PRO A 62 21.90 -0.23 0.86
N ASN A 63 23.07 -0.13 0.22
CA ASN A 63 23.50 1.06 -0.51
C ASN A 63 23.18 1.04 -2.01
N HIS A 64 22.64 -0.08 -2.52
CA HIS A 64 22.21 -0.16 -3.92
C HIS A 64 21.01 0.76 -4.15
N GLU A 65 20.93 1.35 -5.34
CA GLU A 65 19.89 2.33 -5.70
C GLU A 65 18.48 1.75 -5.53
N TYR A 66 18.23 0.53 -6.03
CA TYR A 66 16.94 -0.14 -5.89
C TYR A 66 16.46 -0.27 -4.44
N MET A 67 17.38 -0.59 -3.53
CA MET A 67 17.05 -0.73 -2.11
C MET A 67 16.75 0.63 -1.47
N LYS A 68 17.45 1.69 -1.88
CA LYS A 68 17.18 3.06 -1.43
C LYS A 68 15.82 3.51 -1.91
N ASP A 69 15.51 3.30 -3.18
CA ASP A 69 14.24 3.71 -3.78
C ASP A 69 13.05 2.96 -3.19
N ALA A 70 13.16 1.62 -3.01
CA ALA A 70 12.13 0.85 -2.33
C ALA A 70 11.83 1.37 -0.90
N LYS A 71 12.87 1.79 -0.16
CA LYS A 71 12.71 2.41 1.16
C LYS A 71 12.04 3.78 1.06
N GLU A 72 12.45 4.61 0.11
CA GLU A 72 11.85 5.92 -0.14
C GLU A 72 10.36 5.82 -0.48
N PHE A 73 9.98 4.85 -1.32
CA PHE A 73 8.57 4.57 -1.62
C PHE A 73 7.77 4.24 -0.37
N VAL A 74 8.30 3.39 0.52
CA VAL A 74 7.64 3.03 1.78
C VAL A 74 7.49 4.25 2.69
N CYS A 75 8.52 5.10 2.78
CA CYS A 75 8.46 6.36 3.52
C CYS A 75 7.40 7.31 2.94
N MET A 76 7.35 7.46 1.62
CA MET A 76 6.34 8.26 0.92
C MET A 76 4.93 7.75 1.23
N ARG A 77 4.70 6.42 1.14
CA ARG A 77 3.39 5.82 1.49
C ARG A 77 3.04 6.04 2.96
N HIS A 78 4.01 6.03 3.86
CA HIS A 78 3.79 6.37 5.26
C HIS A 78 3.36 7.83 5.43
N GLN A 79 4.02 8.77 4.76
CA GLN A 79 3.67 10.19 4.78
C GLN A 79 2.23 10.42 4.29
N VAL A 80 1.84 9.77 3.19
CA VAL A 80 0.46 9.83 2.67
C VAL A 80 -0.56 9.36 3.71
N ASN A 81 -0.26 8.30 4.46
CA ASN A 81 -1.14 7.78 5.50
C ASN A 81 -1.30 8.75 6.70
N LEU A 82 -0.30 9.60 6.94
CA LEU A 82 -0.33 10.62 8.00
C LEU A 82 -1.10 11.89 7.60
N LEU A 83 -1.50 12.04 6.34
CA LEU A 83 -2.29 13.20 5.91
C LEU A 83 -3.66 13.22 6.62
N ASN A 84 -3.97 14.36 7.23
CA ASN A 84 -5.23 14.60 7.92
C ASN A 84 -6.41 14.65 6.95
N ASN A 85 -7.55 14.08 7.36
CA ASN A 85 -8.79 14.07 6.56
C ASN A 85 -9.62 15.36 6.68
N GLN A 86 -9.03 16.46 7.16
CA GLN A 86 -9.83 17.64 7.53
C GLN A 86 -10.40 18.39 6.31
N ASP A 87 -9.83 18.20 5.11
CA ASP A 87 -10.29 18.87 3.90
C ASP A 87 -10.22 18.00 2.64
N SER A 88 -10.97 18.40 1.60
CA SER A 88 -10.87 17.82 0.23
C SER A 88 -9.47 17.97 -0.41
N SER A 89 -8.53 18.59 0.31
CA SER A 89 -7.13 18.74 -0.07
C SER A 89 -6.33 17.44 0.06
N LYS A 90 -6.79 16.46 0.86
CA LYS A 90 -6.03 15.22 1.08
C LYS A 90 -5.76 14.45 -0.21
N ASP A 91 -6.78 14.24 -1.03
CA ASP A 91 -6.62 13.49 -2.29
C ASP A 91 -5.67 14.22 -3.26
N GLN A 92 -5.71 15.56 -3.26
CA GLN A 92 -4.79 16.38 -4.06
C GLN A 92 -3.36 16.30 -3.53
N GLN A 93 -3.16 16.36 -2.21
CA GLN A 93 -1.86 16.21 -1.57
C GLN A 93 -1.27 14.82 -1.78
N GLU A 94 -2.08 13.77 -1.60
CA GLU A 94 -1.68 12.39 -1.89
C GLU A 94 -1.24 12.25 -3.34
N LYS A 95 -2.04 12.77 -4.29
CA LYS A 95 -1.70 12.74 -5.71
C LYS A 95 -0.42 13.51 -6.01
N ALA A 96 -0.22 14.69 -5.43
CA ALA A 96 0.98 15.49 -5.63
C ALA A 96 2.24 14.79 -5.11
N ILE A 97 2.17 14.20 -3.91
CA ILE A 97 3.28 13.43 -3.32
C ILE A 97 3.63 12.21 -4.20
N GLN A 98 2.61 11.47 -4.64
CA GLN A 98 2.81 10.31 -5.51
C GLN A 98 3.41 10.71 -6.85
N MET A 99 2.84 11.71 -7.52
CA MET A 99 3.34 12.19 -8.81
C MET A 99 4.80 12.63 -8.72
N LYS A 100 5.17 13.39 -7.67
CA LYS A 100 6.55 13.79 -7.45
C LYS A 100 7.48 12.57 -7.37
N TYR A 101 7.11 11.55 -6.58
CA TYR A 101 7.91 10.33 -6.48
C TYR A 101 8.05 9.63 -7.84
N PHE A 102 6.95 9.43 -8.58
CA PHE A 102 7.00 8.74 -9.88
C PHE A 102 7.78 9.54 -10.95
N ASP A 103 7.77 10.88 -10.87
CA ASP A 103 8.56 11.72 -11.76
C ASP A 103 10.05 11.69 -11.41
N ASP A 104 10.40 11.78 -10.13
CA ASP A 104 11.80 11.76 -9.65
C ASP A 104 12.49 10.40 -9.90
N HIS A 105 11.73 9.31 -9.89
CA HIS A 105 12.24 7.93 -10.03
C HIS A 105 11.83 7.26 -11.35
N ARG A 106 11.46 8.04 -12.36
CA ARG A 106 10.96 7.53 -13.64
C ARG A 106 11.90 6.51 -14.29
N HIS A 107 13.21 6.74 -14.22
CA HIS A 107 14.22 5.85 -14.80
C HIS A 107 14.22 4.46 -14.16
N LEU A 108 13.89 4.35 -12.87
CA LEU A 108 13.75 3.06 -12.18
C LEU A 108 12.43 2.39 -12.51
N ILE A 109 11.35 3.15 -12.62
CA ILE A 109 10.01 2.62 -12.92
C ILE A 109 9.96 1.96 -14.30
N GLU A 110 10.75 2.50 -15.25
CA GLU A 110 10.91 1.96 -16.60
C GLU A 110 11.92 0.79 -16.67
N ASP A 111 12.70 0.57 -15.60
CA ASP A 111 13.68 -0.51 -15.51
C ASP A 111 13.04 -1.85 -15.11
N LEU A 112 13.14 -2.83 -16.01
CA LEU A 112 12.62 -4.17 -15.79
C LEU A 112 13.35 -4.90 -14.64
N GLU A 113 14.65 -4.67 -14.46
CA GLU A 113 15.42 -5.27 -13.36
C GLU A 113 14.96 -4.73 -12.01
N PHE A 114 14.63 -3.44 -11.93
CA PHE A 114 14.06 -2.85 -10.72
C PHE A 114 12.72 -3.49 -10.36
N CYS A 115 11.84 -3.65 -11.34
CA CYS A 115 10.56 -4.31 -11.16
C CYS A 115 10.73 -5.76 -10.64
N GLN A 116 11.67 -6.53 -11.21
CA GLN A 116 12.00 -7.88 -10.75
C GLN A 116 12.54 -7.88 -9.33
N PHE A 117 13.43 -6.94 -9.00
CA PHE A 117 13.94 -6.73 -7.65
C PHE A 117 12.82 -6.51 -6.63
N ILE A 118 11.82 -5.67 -6.94
CA ILE A 118 10.70 -5.42 -6.03
C ILE A 118 9.92 -6.70 -5.71
N PHE A 119 9.60 -7.53 -6.71
CA PHE A 119 8.92 -8.81 -6.49
C PHE A 119 9.79 -9.81 -5.72
N ALA A 120 11.09 -9.86 -6.02
CA ALA A 120 12.05 -10.69 -5.33
C ALA A 120 12.17 -10.31 -3.84
N PHE A 121 12.25 -9.00 -3.56
CA PHE A 121 12.27 -8.46 -2.20
C PHE A 121 10.99 -8.79 -1.45
N CYS A 122 9.81 -8.57 -2.05
CA CYS A 122 8.53 -8.92 -1.43
C CYS A 122 8.43 -10.42 -1.14
N THR A 123 8.96 -11.27 -2.01
CA THR A 123 9.01 -12.73 -1.82
C THR A 123 9.87 -13.10 -0.63
N LYS A 124 11.08 -12.55 -0.54
CA LYS A 124 11.97 -12.74 0.61
C LYS A 124 11.29 -12.31 1.92
N GLN A 125 10.74 -11.10 1.94
CA GLN A 125 10.01 -10.56 3.08
C GLN A 125 8.80 -11.42 3.48
N TYR A 126 8.11 -12.04 2.52
CA TYR A 126 6.99 -12.96 2.78
C TYR A 126 7.47 -14.26 3.44
N LEU A 127 8.51 -14.89 2.89
CA LEU A 127 9.07 -16.14 3.42
C LEU A 127 9.58 -15.97 4.86
N GLU A 128 10.07 -14.78 5.21
CA GLU A 128 10.50 -14.43 6.57
C GLU A 128 9.34 -14.03 7.50
N SER A 129 8.14 -13.74 6.98
CA SER A 129 7.03 -13.10 7.72
C SER A 129 6.15 -14.03 8.57
N ASN A 130 6.45 -15.33 8.63
CA ASN A 130 5.54 -16.35 9.20
C ASN A 130 4.10 -16.23 8.66
N ASN A 131 3.97 -16.23 7.33
CA ASN A 131 2.68 -16.14 6.62
C ASN A 131 1.89 -14.84 6.90
N LEU A 132 2.55 -13.67 6.83
CA LEU A 132 1.91 -12.34 6.92
C LEU A 132 1.18 -12.03 8.24
N LYS A 133 1.41 -12.81 9.31
CA LYS A 133 0.78 -12.58 10.63
C LYS A 133 1.13 -11.22 11.23
N VAL A 134 2.31 -10.68 10.89
CA VAL A 134 2.77 -9.37 11.36
C VAL A 134 2.18 -8.27 10.50
N ARG A 135 1.29 -7.45 11.09
CA ARG A 135 0.59 -6.35 10.39
C ARG A 135 1.54 -5.40 9.64
N HIS A 136 2.65 -5.01 10.27
CA HIS A 136 3.62 -4.10 9.66
C HIS A 136 4.27 -4.72 8.41
N GLN A 137 4.73 -5.97 8.51
CA GLN A 137 5.34 -6.70 7.40
C GLN A 137 4.37 -6.87 6.23
N ARG A 138 3.10 -7.14 6.54
CA ARG A 138 2.02 -7.17 5.54
C ARG A 138 1.85 -5.83 4.83
N GLN A 139 1.84 -4.72 5.57
CA GLN A 139 1.72 -3.38 4.99
C GLN A 139 2.92 -3.01 4.11
N LEU A 140 4.13 -3.37 4.54
CA LEU A 140 5.36 -3.22 3.76
C LEU A 140 5.27 -3.96 2.43
N ILE A 141 4.96 -5.27 2.47
CA ILE A 141 4.83 -6.11 1.28
C ILE A 141 3.72 -5.56 0.37
N GLN A 142 2.58 -5.15 0.93
CA GLN A 142 1.49 -4.58 0.13
C GLN A 142 1.90 -3.28 -0.57
N ALA A 143 2.62 -2.37 0.12
CA ALA A 143 3.11 -1.14 -0.48
C ALA A 143 4.10 -1.43 -1.63
N LEU A 144 5.09 -2.28 -1.39
CA LEU A 144 6.08 -2.61 -2.41
C LEU A 144 5.48 -3.40 -3.58
N LEU A 145 4.53 -4.29 -3.34
CA LEU A 145 3.82 -4.95 -4.45
C LEU A 145 3.02 -3.95 -5.29
N PHE A 146 2.44 -2.92 -4.69
CA PHE A 146 1.80 -1.85 -5.47
C PHE A 146 2.81 -1.18 -6.40
N LEU A 147 4.01 -0.83 -5.91
CA LEU A 147 5.08 -0.28 -6.74
C LEU A 147 5.48 -1.24 -7.87
N GLY A 148 5.74 -2.51 -7.56
CA GLY A 148 6.11 -3.51 -8.58
C GLY A 148 5.03 -3.73 -9.64
N LEU A 149 3.75 -3.69 -9.23
CA LEU A 149 2.63 -3.75 -10.17
C LEU A 149 2.55 -2.49 -11.05
N THR A 150 2.83 -1.31 -10.50
CA THR A 150 2.89 -0.06 -11.28
C THR A 150 4.00 -0.15 -12.32
N CYS A 151 5.22 -0.56 -11.95
CA CYS A 151 6.31 -0.71 -12.92
C CYS A 151 5.95 -1.72 -14.03
N ARG A 152 5.34 -2.86 -13.68
CA ARG A 152 5.07 -3.94 -14.64
C ARG A 152 3.86 -3.72 -15.55
N TYR A 153 2.80 -3.12 -15.02
CA TYR A 153 1.47 -3.11 -15.65
C TYR A 153 0.96 -1.70 -15.95
N ASN A 154 1.81 -0.66 -15.95
CA ASN A 154 1.39 0.73 -16.22
C ASN A 154 0.64 0.90 -17.56
N THR A 155 0.99 0.09 -18.56
CA THR A 155 0.36 0.13 -19.90
C THR A 155 -0.89 -0.76 -20.01
N ALA A 156 -1.16 -1.62 -19.03
CA ALA A 156 -2.20 -2.65 -19.05
C ALA A 156 -3.21 -2.43 -17.90
N SER A 157 -4.09 -1.44 -18.07
CA SER A 157 -4.96 -0.93 -17.00
C SER A 157 -5.86 -2.00 -16.37
N GLN A 158 -6.39 -2.94 -17.15
CA GLN A 158 -7.29 -3.98 -16.64
C GLN A 158 -6.58 -4.98 -15.72
N GLU A 159 -5.39 -5.43 -16.10
CA GLU A 159 -4.55 -6.30 -15.27
C GLU A 159 -4.09 -5.58 -14.01
N PHE A 160 -3.67 -4.33 -14.13
CA PHE A 160 -3.25 -3.51 -13.00
C PHE A 160 -4.35 -3.42 -11.93
N ASP A 161 -5.56 -3.00 -12.31
CA ASP A 161 -6.68 -2.87 -11.38
C ASP A 161 -7.04 -4.20 -10.70
N LYS A 162 -6.99 -5.29 -11.46
CA LYS A 162 -7.21 -6.62 -10.92
C LYS A 162 -6.18 -6.97 -9.86
N TYR A 163 -4.89 -6.73 -10.12
CA TYR A 163 -3.81 -7.13 -9.21
C TYR A 163 -3.70 -6.21 -7.99
N VAL A 164 -3.93 -4.91 -8.15
CA VAL A 164 -4.05 -3.96 -7.04
C VAL A 164 -5.16 -4.38 -6.09
N ARG A 165 -6.31 -4.83 -6.61
CA ARG A 165 -7.39 -5.40 -5.79
C ARG A 165 -6.97 -6.70 -5.09
N ASP A 166 -6.27 -7.60 -5.78
CA ASP A 166 -5.85 -8.88 -5.21
C ASP A 166 -4.90 -8.68 -4.01
N ILE A 167 -3.88 -7.81 -4.12
CA ILE A 167 -2.93 -7.54 -3.02
C ILE A 167 -3.56 -6.91 -1.78
N GLY A 168 -4.84 -6.53 -1.84
CA GLY A 168 -5.63 -6.12 -0.69
C GLY A 168 -5.95 -7.26 0.29
N THR A 169 -5.61 -8.51 -0.03
CA THR A 169 -5.85 -9.70 0.80
C THR A 169 -4.60 -10.58 0.88
N ASP A 170 -4.44 -11.34 1.95
CA ASP A 170 -3.27 -12.21 2.15
C ASP A 170 -3.18 -13.27 1.06
N ARG A 171 -4.32 -13.86 0.71
CA ARG A 171 -4.44 -14.81 -0.41
C ARG A 171 -3.99 -14.18 -1.73
N GLY A 172 -4.34 -12.93 -1.99
CA GLY A 172 -3.97 -12.25 -3.22
C GLY A 172 -2.51 -11.81 -3.25
N ILE A 173 -1.93 -11.38 -2.13
CA ILE A 173 -0.48 -11.15 -1.98
C ILE A 173 0.28 -12.41 -2.40
N ILE A 174 -0.06 -13.57 -1.82
CA ILE A 174 0.61 -14.84 -2.13
C ILE A 174 0.45 -15.19 -3.61
N LYS A 175 -0.75 -15.00 -4.19
CA LYS A 175 -0.98 -15.27 -5.62
C LYS A 175 -0.14 -14.40 -6.55
N VAL A 176 0.03 -13.12 -6.22
CA VAL A 176 0.90 -12.22 -6.99
C VAL A 176 2.34 -12.70 -6.87
N LEU A 177 2.87 -12.93 -5.67
CA LEU A 177 4.24 -13.41 -5.48
C LEU A 177 4.52 -14.73 -6.23
N VAL A 178 3.62 -15.71 -6.14
CA VAL A 178 3.71 -16.98 -6.88
C VAL A 178 3.81 -16.73 -8.38
N ARG A 179 2.98 -15.85 -8.94
CA ARG A 179 2.96 -15.58 -10.38
C ARG A 179 4.25 -14.91 -10.84
N GLU A 180 4.68 -13.88 -10.13
CA GLU A 180 5.81 -13.03 -10.54
C GLU A 180 7.15 -13.75 -10.38
N THR A 181 7.23 -14.78 -9.52
CA THR A 181 8.45 -15.58 -9.29
C THR A 181 8.48 -16.94 -10.01
N ALA A 182 7.37 -17.38 -10.61
CA ALA A 182 7.23 -18.73 -11.16
C ALA A 182 8.26 -19.09 -12.24
N THR A 183 8.77 -18.11 -12.98
CA THR A 183 9.76 -18.33 -14.04
C THR A 183 11.20 -18.35 -13.53
N HIS A 184 11.41 -18.01 -12.25
CA HIS A 184 12.74 -17.81 -11.68
C HIS A 184 13.09 -18.86 -10.61
N CYS A 185 12.09 -19.32 -9.84
CA CYS A 185 12.32 -20.30 -8.77
C CYS A 185 11.02 -20.96 -8.28
N ASP A 186 11.19 -22.07 -7.55
CA ASP A 186 10.10 -22.83 -6.93
C ASP A 186 9.82 -22.46 -5.46
N CYS A 187 10.49 -21.43 -4.92
CA CYS A 187 10.39 -21.06 -3.50
C CYS A 187 8.96 -20.74 -3.04
N MET A 188 8.07 -20.34 -3.97
CA MET A 188 6.68 -20.00 -3.66
C MET A 188 5.70 -21.18 -3.83
N ASN A 189 6.17 -22.40 -4.09
CA ASN A 189 5.28 -23.57 -4.27
C ASN A 189 4.48 -23.92 -3.01
N GLU A 190 5.07 -23.78 -1.82
CA GLU A 190 4.33 -23.94 -0.56
C GLU A 190 3.26 -22.86 -0.40
N GLY A 191 3.62 -21.59 -0.63
CA GLY A 191 2.68 -20.46 -0.61
C GLY A 191 1.52 -20.68 -1.58
N LYS A 192 1.77 -21.19 -2.79
CA LYS A 192 0.73 -21.59 -3.75
C LYS A 192 -0.24 -22.61 -3.16
N GLY A 193 0.26 -23.60 -2.41
CA GLY A 193 -0.54 -24.57 -1.68
C GLY A 193 -1.40 -23.92 -0.59
N ILE A 194 -0.82 -23.02 0.19
CA ILE A 194 -1.52 -22.25 1.25
C ILE A 194 -2.66 -21.43 0.63
N ALA A 195 -2.38 -20.62 -0.40
CA ALA A 195 -3.37 -19.75 -1.04
C ALA A 195 -4.53 -20.51 -1.71
N LYS A 196 -4.33 -21.77 -2.12
CA LYS A 196 -5.39 -22.65 -2.62
C LYS A 196 -6.37 -23.05 -1.52
N LYS A 197 -5.88 -23.28 -0.29
CA LYS A 197 -6.67 -23.68 0.88
C LYS A 197 -7.37 -22.50 1.57
N MET A 198 -6.89 -21.27 1.35
CA MET A 198 -7.49 -20.06 1.92
C MET A 198 -8.85 -19.74 1.30
N ASP A 199 -9.79 -19.30 2.16
CA ASP A 199 -11.07 -18.78 1.73
C ASP A 199 -10.91 -17.56 0.81
N LYS A 200 -11.77 -17.49 -0.20
CA LYS A 200 -11.87 -16.30 -1.05
C LYS A 200 -12.60 -15.22 -0.27
N VAL A 201 -11.87 -14.25 0.28
CA VAL A 201 -12.43 -13.10 1.00
C VAL A 201 -12.40 -11.82 0.15
N GLY A 202 -13.16 -10.81 0.57
CA GLY A 202 -13.10 -9.44 0.06
C GLY A 202 -13.50 -8.43 1.15
N LYS A 203 -13.31 -7.14 0.92
CA LYS A 203 -13.59 -6.09 1.93
C LYS A 203 -14.93 -5.38 1.69
N CYS A 204 -15.71 -5.11 2.75
CA CYS A 204 -16.84 -4.14 2.63
C CYS A 204 -16.25 -2.75 2.38
N HIS A 205 -16.77 -2.02 1.39
CA HIS A 205 -16.31 -0.64 1.15
C HIS A 205 -16.75 0.33 2.24
N GLY A 206 -17.85 0.06 2.95
CA GLY A 206 -18.25 0.86 4.11
C GLY A 206 -17.39 0.61 5.34
N CYS A 207 -17.40 -0.61 5.89
CA CYS A 207 -16.75 -0.91 7.17
C CYS A 207 -15.30 -1.40 7.06
N LYS A 208 -14.78 -1.60 5.84
CA LYS A 208 -13.40 -2.06 5.51
C LYS A 208 -12.99 -3.44 6.08
N LYS A 209 -13.90 -4.16 6.77
CA LYS A 209 -13.69 -5.53 7.26
C LYS A 209 -13.73 -6.56 6.12
N GLU A 210 -13.06 -7.69 6.32
CA GLU A 210 -13.01 -8.81 5.39
C GLU A 210 -14.19 -9.78 5.61
N PHE A 211 -14.79 -10.25 4.52
CA PHE A 211 -15.92 -11.17 4.50
C PHE A 211 -15.71 -12.21 3.39
N PRO A 212 -16.29 -13.42 3.49
CA PRO A 212 -16.33 -14.36 2.38
C PRO A 212 -16.89 -13.68 1.12
N LYS A 213 -16.23 -13.85 -0.03
CA LYS A 213 -16.61 -13.16 -1.27
C LYS A 213 -18.05 -13.47 -1.70
N LYS A 214 -18.56 -14.66 -1.35
CA LYS A 214 -19.94 -15.11 -1.59
C LYS A 214 -21.00 -14.36 -0.77
N THR A 215 -20.63 -13.72 0.34
CA THR A 215 -21.54 -12.96 1.21
C THR A 215 -21.49 -11.45 0.95
N LEU A 216 -20.67 -11.01 0.02
CA LEU A 216 -20.60 -9.60 -0.39
C LEU A 216 -21.57 -9.34 -1.54
N SER A 217 -22.42 -8.32 -1.41
CA SER A 217 -23.26 -7.82 -2.48
C SER A 217 -22.59 -6.64 -3.18
N PHE A 218 -22.77 -6.56 -4.50
CA PHE A 218 -22.32 -5.41 -5.27
C PHE A 218 -23.32 -4.26 -5.18
N CYS A 219 -22.84 -3.03 -5.35
CA CYS A 219 -23.70 -1.87 -5.55
C CYS A 219 -24.48 -2.03 -6.86
N ASN A 220 -25.82 -1.99 -6.79
CA ASN A 220 -26.68 -2.12 -7.96
C ASN A 220 -26.43 -1.06 -9.04
N GLY A 221 -25.93 0.13 -8.66
CA GLY A 221 -25.66 1.23 -9.58
C GLY A 221 -24.38 1.04 -10.40
N CYS A 222 -23.25 0.86 -9.73
CA CYS A 222 -21.94 0.80 -10.40
C CYS A 222 -21.39 -0.62 -10.61
N GLN A 223 -21.94 -1.64 -9.96
CA GLN A 223 -21.43 -3.03 -9.94
C GLN A 223 -19.95 -3.16 -9.52
N TYR A 224 -19.38 -2.11 -8.91
CA TYR A 224 -17.96 -2.06 -8.55
C TYR A 224 -17.76 -2.22 -7.04
N MET A 225 -18.40 -1.35 -6.26
CA MET A 225 -18.29 -1.37 -4.80
C MET A 225 -19.02 -2.58 -4.23
N LYS A 226 -18.43 -3.19 -3.20
CA LYS A 226 -18.95 -4.36 -2.49
C LYS A 226 -19.28 -4.04 -1.06
N TYR A 227 -20.39 -4.60 -0.56
CA TYR A 227 -20.87 -4.41 0.79
C TYR A 227 -21.26 -5.74 1.43
N HIS A 228 -21.12 -5.86 2.74
CA HIS A 228 -21.53 -7.08 3.45
C HIS A 228 -23.03 -7.07 3.78
N ASN A 229 -23.65 -5.90 3.82
CA ASN A 229 -25.09 -5.71 3.97
C ASN A 229 -25.52 -4.33 3.43
N ARG A 230 -26.83 -4.11 3.34
CA ARG A 230 -27.43 -2.85 2.85
C ARG A 230 -27.12 -1.66 3.76
N GLU A 231 -26.99 -1.88 5.07
CA GLU A 231 -26.66 -0.83 6.03
C GLU A 231 -25.25 -0.26 5.79
N CYS A 232 -24.23 -1.11 5.58
CA CYS A 232 -22.86 -0.73 5.20
C CYS A 232 -22.86 0.13 3.93
N GLN A 233 -23.78 -0.17 3.00
CA GLN A 233 -23.94 0.60 1.75
C GLN A 233 -24.56 1.97 1.99
N THR A 234 -25.68 2.05 2.71
CA THR A 234 -26.37 3.31 3.02
C THR A 234 -25.45 4.26 3.79
N ASN A 235 -24.74 3.76 4.80
CA ASN A 235 -23.83 4.57 5.60
C ASN A 235 -22.65 5.10 4.77
N HIS A 236 -22.16 4.33 3.80
CA HIS A 236 -21.09 4.76 2.89
C HIS A 236 -21.58 5.60 1.70
N TRP A 237 -22.90 5.78 1.52
CA TRP A 237 -23.46 6.36 0.30
C TRP A 237 -23.03 7.80 0.05
N HIS A 238 -22.92 8.62 1.11
CA HIS A 238 -22.53 10.03 1.01
C HIS A 238 -21.14 10.22 0.36
N ILE A 239 -20.22 9.26 0.57
CA ILE A 239 -18.90 9.23 -0.09
C ILE A 239 -19.04 8.60 -1.48
N HIS A 240 -19.68 7.43 -1.57
CA HIS A 240 -19.74 6.65 -2.81
C HIS A 240 -20.56 7.31 -3.94
N LYS A 241 -21.54 8.16 -3.64
CA LYS A 241 -22.51 8.69 -4.62
C LYS A 241 -21.86 9.31 -5.86
N ILE A 242 -20.73 10.02 -5.68
CA ILE A 242 -20.01 10.67 -6.77
C ILE A 242 -19.37 9.61 -7.68
N ASP A 243 -18.64 8.66 -7.09
CA ASP A 243 -17.96 7.60 -7.84
C ASP A 243 -18.94 6.60 -8.48
N CYS A 244 -20.07 6.34 -7.83
CA CYS A 244 -21.11 5.45 -8.35
C CYS A 244 -21.59 5.89 -9.74
N LYS A 245 -21.77 7.20 -9.93
CA LYS A 245 -22.20 7.76 -11.21
C LYS A 245 -21.13 7.59 -12.29
N LYS A 246 -19.86 7.88 -11.96
CA LYS A 246 -18.73 7.77 -12.89
C LYS A 246 -18.51 6.32 -13.35
N LEU A 247 -18.51 5.39 -12.40
CA LEU A 247 -18.27 3.97 -12.68
C LEU A 247 -19.47 3.31 -13.38
N GLY A 248 -20.70 3.73 -13.07
CA GLY A 248 -21.91 3.18 -13.67
C GLY A 248 -22.10 3.52 -15.15
N SER A 249 -21.48 4.60 -15.66
CA SER A 249 -21.48 4.92 -17.09
C SER A 249 -20.54 4.03 -17.91
N GLU A 250 -19.44 3.58 -17.31
CA GLU A 250 -18.41 2.77 -18.00
C GLU A 250 -18.85 1.31 -18.16
N ALA A 251 -19.64 0.78 -17.23
CA ALA A 251 -20.08 -0.62 -17.24
C ALA A 251 -21.20 -0.96 -18.25
N LYS A 252 -21.71 0.03 -18.98
CA LYS A 252 -22.81 -0.14 -19.97
C LYS A 252 -22.34 -0.16 -21.42
N VAL A 253 -21.03 -0.09 -21.64
CA VAL A 253 -20.37 -0.21 -22.95
C VAL A 253 -19.89 -1.65 -23.11
#